data_AF-K1YS21-F1
#
_entry.id   AF-K1YS21-F1
#
_cell.length_a   1.000
_cell.length_b   1.000
_cell.length_c   1.000
_cell.angle_alpha   90.00
_cell.angle_beta   90.00
_cell.angle_gamma   90.00
#
_symmetry.space_group_name_H-M   'P 1'
#
loop_
_entity.id
_entity.type
_entity.pdbx_description
1 polymer ?
#
loop_
_entity_poly.entity_id
_entity_poly.type
_entity_poly.pdbx_seq_one_letter_code
_entity_poly.pdbx_strand_id
1 'polypeptide(L)'
;MSVFTDKSDIAEEITRLRSHIKQFHSFISSKEAVGRSLDFMLQEFFREINTIGSKANCLEITKEVIDIKSLIEQIREQVQNVL
;
A
#
# COMPACT_ATOMS: atom_id res chain seq x y z
N MET A 1 -28.26 7.00 -14.30
CA MET A 1 -27.24 5.94 -14.50
C MET A 1 -25.86 6.54 -14.21
N SER A 2 -25.51 6.80 -12.95
CA SER A 2 -24.13 7.18 -12.54
C SER A 2 -23.99 7.29 -11.01
N VAL A 3 -24.31 6.23 -10.27
CA VAL A 3 -24.09 6.20 -8.78
C VAL A 3 -23.23 4.99 -8.36
N PHE A 4 -22.76 4.19 -9.31
CA PHE A 4 -21.94 3.01 -9.05
C PHE A 4 -20.47 3.15 -9.47
N THR A 5 -20.10 4.25 -10.14
CA THR A 5 -18.75 4.42 -10.70
C THR A 5 -17.72 4.74 -9.62
N ASP A 6 -18.08 5.53 -8.60
CA ASP A 6 -17.11 5.97 -7.59
C ASP A 6 -16.64 4.84 -6.65
N LYS A 7 -17.52 3.89 -6.31
CA LYS A 7 -17.12 2.70 -5.54
C LYS A 7 -16.24 1.75 -6.35
N SER A 8 -16.37 1.76 -7.67
CA SER A 8 -15.55 0.95 -8.56
C SER A 8 -14.16 1.55 -8.78
N ASP A 9 -13.99 2.88 -8.61
CA ASP A 9 -12.77 3.56 -9.05
C ASP A 9 -11.53 3.18 -8.23
N ILE A 10 -11.65 3.04 -6.90
CA ILE A 10 -10.52 2.69 -6.02
C ILE A 10 -10.56 1.25 -5.45
N ALA A 11 -11.63 0.50 -5.72
CA ALA A 11 -11.82 -0.83 -5.13
C ALA A 11 -10.79 -1.85 -5.63
N GLU A 12 -10.31 -1.69 -6.86
CA GLU A 12 -9.29 -2.54 -7.44
C GLU A 12 -7.95 -2.35 -6.71
N GLU A 13 -7.53 -1.10 -6.49
CA GLU A 13 -6.33 -0.73 -5.74
C GLU A 13 -6.38 -1.25 -4.31
N ILE A 14 -7.53 -1.13 -3.63
CA ILE A 14 -7.71 -1.68 -2.28
C ILE A 14 -7.55 -3.21 -2.29
N THR A 15 -8.08 -3.89 -3.30
CA THR A 15 -7.97 -5.34 -3.43
C THR A 15 -6.53 -5.77 -3.70
N ARG A 16 -5.82 -5.09 -4.59
CA ARG A 16 -4.40 -5.32 -4.86
C ARG A 16 -3.55 -5.05 -3.63
N LEU A 17 -3.76 -3.92 -2.96
CA LEU A 17 -3.06 -3.55 -1.72
C LEU A 17 -3.24 -4.63 -0.63
N ARG A 18 -4.46 -5.16 -0.44
CA ARG A 18 -4.69 -6.27 0.50
C ARG A 18 -3.92 -7.54 0.13
N SER A 19 -3.85 -7.87 -1.16
CA SER A 19 -3.03 -8.99 -1.65
C SER A 19 -1.56 -8.78 -1.34
N HIS A 20 -1.05 -7.57 -1.61
CA HIS A 20 0.32 -7.20 -1.31
C HIS A 20 0.61 -7.26 0.20
N ILE A 21 -0.29 -6.77 1.07
CA ILE A 21 -0.15 -6.86 2.52
C ILE A 21 -0.06 -8.32 2.97
N LYS A 22 -0.91 -9.21 2.44
CA LYS A 22 -0.85 -10.65 2.74
C LYS A 22 0.50 -11.26 2.35
N GLN A 23 1.04 -10.88 1.20
CA GLN A 23 2.35 -11.36 0.75
C GLN A 23 3.49 -10.79 1.61
N PHE A 24 3.44 -9.51 1.97
CA PHE A 24 4.39 -8.90 2.91
C PHE A 24 4.43 -9.63 4.25
N HIS A 25 3.26 -9.97 4.81
CA HIS A 25 3.16 -10.77 6.04
C HIS A 25 3.79 -12.16 5.91
N SER A 26 3.71 -12.79 4.74
CA SER A 26 4.37 -14.07 4.49
C SER A 26 5.90 -13.94 4.48
N PHE A 27 6.43 -12.83 3.96
CA PHE A 27 7.88 -12.58 3.93
C PHE A 27 8.45 -12.29 5.30
N ILE A 28 7.82 -11.44 6.12
CA ILE A 28 8.30 -11.16 7.48
C ILE A 28 8.26 -12.40 8.40
N SER A 29 7.45 -13.40 8.05
CA SER A 29 7.35 -14.67 8.77
C SER A 29 8.36 -15.73 8.27
N SER A 30 9.07 -15.44 7.18
CA SER A 30 10.07 -16.34 6.61
C SER A 30 11.37 -16.30 7.41
N LYS A 31 12.12 -17.42 7.39
CA LYS A 31 13.48 -17.51 7.96
C LYS A 31 14.58 -17.16 6.96
N GLU A 32 14.21 -16.82 5.73
CA GLU A 32 15.13 -16.49 4.64
C GLU A 32 15.44 -14.99 4.61
N ALA A 33 16.51 -14.61 3.89
CA ALA A 33 16.83 -13.21 3.65
C ALA A 33 15.79 -12.58 2.71
N VAL A 34 14.85 -11.82 3.27
CA VAL A 34 13.69 -11.27 2.54
C VAL A 34 13.77 -9.76 2.25
N GLY A 35 14.86 -9.08 2.61
CA GLY A 35 14.96 -7.60 2.51
C GLY A 35 14.58 -7.03 1.14
N ARG A 36 15.14 -7.57 0.06
CA ARG A 36 14.80 -7.15 -1.31
C ARG A 36 13.32 -7.39 -1.66
N SER A 37 12.74 -8.49 -1.18
CA SER A 37 11.33 -8.80 -1.40
C SER A 37 10.43 -7.84 -0.62
N LEU A 38 10.78 -7.52 0.63
CA LEU A 38 10.07 -6.52 1.42
C LEU A 38 10.14 -5.12 0.79
N ASP A 39 11.31 -4.70 0.30
CA ASP A 39 11.47 -3.46 -0.44
C ASP A 39 10.56 -3.40 -1.67
N PHE A 40 10.50 -4.48 -2.44
CA PHE A 40 9.59 -4.57 -3.60
C PHE A 40 8.14 -4.42 -3.16
N MET A 41 7.71 -5.11 -2.10
CA MET A 41 6.34 -4.99 -1.59
C MET A 41 6.00 -3.57 -1.16
N LEU A 42 6.92 -2.87 -0.49
CA LEU A 42 6.70 -1.47 -0.09
C LEU A 42 6.58 -0.53 -1.30
N GLN A 43 7.30 -0.79 -2.38
CA GLN A 43 7.12 -0.07 -3.64
C GLN A 43 5.73 -0.31 -4.24
N GLU A 44 5.24 -1.55 -4.21
CA GLU A 44 3.89 -1.87 -4.69
C GLU A 44 2.82 -1.21 -3.80
N PHE A 45 2.98 -1.20 -2.47
CA PHE A 45 2.07 -0.49 -1.57
C PHE A 45 2.01 1.00 -1.92
N PHE A 46 3.17 1.63 -2.12
CA PHE A 46 3.25 3.04 -2.48
C PHE A 46 2.59 3.32 -3.83
N ARG A 47 2.72 2.42 -4.81
CA ARG A 47 2.03 2.52 -6.11
C ARG A 47 0.51 2.53 -5.93
N GLU A 48 -0.04 1.55 -5.20
CA GLU A 48 -1.49 1.46 -4.99
C GLU A 48 -2.04 2.69 -4.26
N ILE A 49 -1.34 3.15 -3.21
CA ILE A 49 -1.74 4.34 -2.45
C ILE A 49 -1.67 5.63 -3.27
N ASN A 50 -0.70 5.76 -4.18
CA ASN A 50 -0.67 6.88 -5.12
C ASN A 50 -1.86 6.87 -6.08
N THR A 51 -2.20 5.71 -6.63
CA THR A 51 -3.36 5.58 -7.51
C THR A 51 -4.65 5.91 -6.78
N ILE A 52 -4.84 5.40 -5.55
CA ILE A 52 -5.98 5.77 -4.68
C ILE A 52 -6.02 7.29 -4.46
N GLY A 53 -4.89 7.90 -4.13
CA GLY A 53 -4.79 9.35 -3.94
C GLY A 53 -5.15 10.16 -5.19
N SER A 54 -4.76 9.69 -6.37
CA SER A 54 -5.07 10.37 -7.65
C SER A 54 -6.55 10.27 -8.04
N LYS A 55 -7.24 9.25 -7.54
CA LYS A 55 -8.68 8.98 -7.73
C LYS A 55 -9.54 9.52 -6.59
N ALA A 56 -8.92 9.99 -5.51
CA ALA A 56 -9.63 10.46 -4.33
C ALA A 56 -10.46 11.72 -4.65
N ASN A 57 -11.76 11.64 -4.37
CA ASN A 57 -12.71 12.72 -4.61
C ASN A 57 -13.16 13.45 -3.33
N CYS A 58 -12.61 13.09 -2.17
CA CYS A 58 -12.90 13.74 -0.90
C CYS A 58 -11.64 13.93 -0.03
N LEU A 59 -11.66 14.99 0.78
CA LEU A 59 -10.54 15.37 1.64
C LEU A 59 -10.18 14.31 2.69
N GLU A 60 -11.15 13.51 3.12
CA GLU A 60 -10.95 12.44 4.08
C GLU A 60 -10.01 11.37 3.51
N ILE A 61 -10.29 10.87 2.30
CA ILE A 61 -9.43 9.89 1.61
C ILE A 61 -8.05 10.50 1.32
N THR A 62 -7.98 11.77 0.94
CA THR A 62 -6.68 12.44 0.71
C THR A 62 -5.82 12.48 1.97
N LYS A 63 -6.40 12.73 3.14
CA LYS A 63 -5.68 12.71 4.43
C LYS A 63 -5.18 11.31 4.74
N GLU A 64 -6.04 10.30 4.64
CA GLU A 64 -5.67 8.90 4.85
C GLU A 64 -4.52 8.46 3.93
N VAL A 65 -4.56 8.86 2.65
CA VAL A 65 -3.47 8.58 1.70
C VAL A 65 -2.13 9.19 2.16
N ILE A 66 -2.13 10.41 2.69
CA ILE A 66 -0.91 11.06 3.20
C ILE A 66 -0.38 10.30 4.42
N ASP A 67 -1.26 9.95 5.35
CA ASP A 67 -0.90 9.23 6.57
C ASP A 67 -0.34 7.84 6.24
N ILE A 68 -0.98 7.10 5.32
CA ILE A 68 -0.50 5.79 4.88
C ILE A 68 0.86 5.90 4.18
N LYS A 69 1.11 6.93 3.36
CA LYS A 69 2.44 7.14 2.76
C LYS A 69 3.52 7.34 3.82
N SER A 70 3.22 8.09 4.88
CA SER A 70 4.14 8.25 6.01
C SER A 70 4.42 6.92 6.70
N LEU A 71 3.40 6.08 6.91
CA LEU A 71 3.57 4.75 7.50
C LEU A 71 4.41 3.83 6.61
N ILE A 72 4.22 3.86 5.28
CA ILE A 72 5.02 3.07 4.33
C ILE A 72 6.50 3.45 4.43
N GLU A 73 6.83 4.73 4.48
CA GLU A 73 8.23 5.17 4.62
C GLU A 73 8.82 4.77 5.98
N GLN A 74 8.07 4.87 7.08
CA GLN A 74 8.52 4.36 8.38
C GLN A 74 8.81 2.86 8.36
N ILE A 75 7.96 2.06 7.71
CA ILE A 75 8.19 0.62 7.54
C ILE A 75 9.43 0.37 6.67
N ARG A 76 9.64 1.18 5.63
CA ARG A 76 10.81 1.09 4.76
C ARG A 76 12.11 1.32 5.53
N GLU A 77 12.15 2.35 6.36
CA GLU A 77 13.29 2.60 7.25
C GLU A 77 13.55 1.42 8.19
N GLN A 78 12.50 0.81 8.75
CA GLN A 78 12.65 -0.39 9.59
C GLN A 78 13.22 -1.57 8.81
N VAL A 79 12.73 -1.82 7.59
CA VAL A 79 13.23 -2.90 6.73
C VAL A 79 14.71 -2.71 6.40
N GLN A 80 15.15 -1.46 6.19
CA GLN A 80 16.55 -1.14 5.87
C GLN A 80 17.49 -1.13 7.09
N ASN A 81 16.95 -0.88 8.29
CA ASN A 81 17.74 -0.78 9.53
C ASN A 81 17.85 -2.10 10.29
N VAL A 82 16.93 -3.06 10.09
CA VAL A 82 16.85 -4.32 10.85
C VAL A 82 17.44 -5.52 10.08
N LEU A 83 17.53 -5.44 8.75
CA LEU A 83 18.08 -6.49 7.86
C LEU A 83 19.45 -6.10 7.31
#